data_AF-A0A0J9V0P5-F1
#
_entry.id   AF-A0A0J9V0P5-F1
#
_cell.length_a   1.000
_cell.length_b   1.000
_cell.length_c   1.000
_cell.angle_alpha   90.00
_cell.angle_beta   90.00
_cell.angle_gamma   90.00
#
_symmetry.space_group_name_H-M   'P 1'
#
loop_
_entity.id
_entity.type
_entity.pdbx_description
1 polymer ?
#
loop_
_entity_poly.entity_id
_entity_poly.type
_entity_poly.pdbx_seq_one_letter_code
_entity_poly.pdbx_strand_id
1 'polypeptide(L)'
;MVPLDETTSQLKVQEILHFACTSIWPNFRPLTYASKCYQSWVFPCDNKVRLYAVLWAASYHQDVLNVTYGGPTYQAGSKEQLILKGLTLKSLRNEVEAFTGAKPLDSIIMCILHLAVNETTDARIYRDPSPFNPPFTYLHALDIYGSRDYHPVHWTIIQDLLARHGGVEALQDHALAWLLSLSDIMGAVNTLQRPIYPCLDIHGKRMVLDSPLILFRPYASHFALESAGSGFEELLDINPPVHRGIVATFSQIGQLSCVLQYYTMESFSPEVLDLLGDCRNYVHHNLFSSPDTSSAVEKILQLSDQGPGAIELSREIYLTCRLALFLCMSQAGHGLNDPQEQQPLVIKLGDLK
;
A
#
# COMPACT_ATOMS: atom_id res chain seq x y z
N MET A 1 -23.12 -12.73 -14.12
CA MET A 1 -24.16 -13.26 -13.21
C MET A 1 -23.53 -14.41 -12.44
N VAL A 2 -23.34 -14.27 -11.13
CA VAL A 2 -22.75 -15.34 -10.29
C VAL A 2 -23.71 -16.52 -10.27
N PRO A 3 -23.27 -17.77 -10.48
CA PRO A 3 -24.15 -18.93 -10.34
C PRO A 3 -24.71 -18.97 -8.93
N LEU A 4 -26.04 -18.87 -8.81
CA LEU A 4 -26.73 -18.98 -7.53
C LEU A 4 -26.79 -20.47 -7.16
N ASP A 5 -25.97 -20.89 -6.21
CA ASP A 5 -26.22 -22.09 -5.42
C ASP A 5 -26.95 -21.71 -4.11
N GLU A 6 -27.51 -22.68 -3.38
CA GLU A 6 -28.20 -22.43 -2.10
C GLU A 6 -27.30 -21.74 -1.06
N THR A 7 -25.97 -21.91 -1.17
CA THR A 7 -25.01 -21.33 -0.22
C THR A 7 -24.72 -19.86 -0.54
N THR A 8 -24.60 -19.50 -1.82
CA THR A 8 -24.33 -18.14 -2.30
C THR A 8 -25.57 -17.25 -2.29
N SER A 9 -26.78 -17.81 -2.43
CA SER A 9 -28.03 -17.05 -2.32
C SER A 9 -28.29 -16.52 -0.91
N GLN A 10 -27.82 -17.22 0.14
CA GLN A 10 -27.93 -16.78 1.54
C GLN A 10 -26.88 -15.75 1.97
N LEU A 11 -25.78 -15.63 1.22
CA LEU A 11 -24.60 -14.84 1.62
C LEU A 11 -24.55 -13.43 1.01
N LYS A 12 -25.68 -12.91 0.50
CA LYS A 12 -25.77 -11.54 -0.06
C LYS A 12 -24.65 -11.20 -1.04
N VAL A 13 -24.22 -12.19 -1.83
CA VAL A 13 -23.01 -12.11 -2.68
C VAL A 13 -23.03 -10.88 -3.60
N GLN A 14 -24.18 -10.54 -4.17
CA GLN A 14 -24.31 -9.35 -5.03
C GLN A 14 -24.13 -8.04 -4.27
N GLU A 15 -24.63 -7.93 -3.04
CA GLU A 15 -24.47 -6.73 -2.20
C GLU A 15 -22.98 -6.53 -1.84
N ILE A 16 -22.31 -7.60 -1.43
CA ILE A 16 -20.89 -7.58 -1.05
C ILE A 16 -20.01 -7.21 -2.26
N LEU A 17 -20.26 -7.81 -3.43
CA LEU A 17 -19.52 -7.49 -4.65
C LEU A 17 -19.80 -6.08 -5.14
N HIS A 18 -21.04 -5.61 -5.02
CA HIS A 18 -21.38 -4.23 -5.35
C HIS A 18 -20.56 -3.27 -4.49
N PHE A 19 -20.54 -3.49 -3.16
CA PHE A 19 -19.74 -2.71 -2.23
C PHE A 19 -18.24 -2.73 -2.56
N ALA A 20 -17.68 -3.90 -2.88
CA ALA A 20 -16.28 -4.01 -3.29
C ALA A 20 -15.97 -3.14 -4.54
N CYS A 21 -16.86 -3.19 -5.55
CA CYS A 21 -16.71 -2.45 -6.80
C CYS A 21 -16.91 -0.93 -6.66
N THR A 22 -17.72 -0.48 -5.70
CA THR A 22 -18.11 0.94 -5.60
C THR A 22 -17.46 1.68 -4.43
N SER A 23 -16.90 0.96 -3.45
CA SER A 23 -16.34 1.57 -2.24
C SER A 23 -14.91 1.13 -1.96
N ILE A 24 -14.57 -0.15 -2.16
CA ILE A 24 -13.22 -0.65 -1.80
C ILE A 24 -12.22 -0.39 -2.93
N TRP A 25 -12.44 -1.00 -4.09
CA TRP A 25 -11.47 -0.96 -5.19
C TRP A 25 -11.24 0.45 -5.75
N PRO A 26 -12.26 1.33 -5.86
CA PRO A 26 -12.02 2.72 -6.28
C PRO A 26 -11.07 3.51 -5.38
N ASN A 27 -10.99 3.19 -4.08
CA ASN A 27 -10.04 3.82 -3.15
C ASN A 27 -8.60 3.37 -3.39
N PHE A 28 -8.40 2.20 -4.02
CA PHE A 28 -7.07 1.81 -4.50
C PHE A 28 -6.70 2.58 -5.74
N ARG A 29 -7.57 2.63 -6.75
CA ARG A 29 -7.34 3.38 -7.99
C ARG A 29 -8.67 3.81 -8.63
N PRO A 30 -8.87 5.09 -9.01
CA PRO A 30 -10.13 5.61 -9.54
C PRO A 30 -10.49 5.16 -10.97
N LEU A 31 -9.53 4.66 -11.76
CA LEU A 31 -9.74 4.30 -13.17
C LEU A 31 -10.37 2.90 -13.34
N THR A 32 -9.93 2.15 -14.36
CA THR A 32 -10.43 0.80 -14.70
C THR A 32 -10.11 -0.29 -13.68
N TYR A 33 -9.57 0.06 -12.51
CA TYR A 33 -9.10 -0.90 -11.52
C TYR A 33 -10.22 -1.79 -10.99
N ALA A 34 -11.33 -1.21 -10.54
CA ALA A 34 -12.45 -1.99 -10.00
C ALA A 34 -13.00 -3.01 -11.01
N SER A 35 -13.15 -2.62 -12.28
CA SER A 35 -13.65 -3.53 -13.32
C SER A 35 -12.65 -4.64 -13.65
N LYS A 36 -11.34 -4.35 -13.67
CA LYS A 36 -10.30 -5.36 -13.88
C LYS A 36 -10.15 -6.30 -12.69
N CYS A 37 -10.27 -5.79 -11.46
CA CYS A 37 -10.33 -6.62 -10.25
C CYS A 37 -11.54 -7.55 -10.29
N TYR A 38 -12.72 -7.06 -10.70
CA TYR A 38 -13.87 -7.93 -10.88
C TYR A 38 -13.60 -9.05 -11.91
N GLN A 39 -13.06 -8.67 -13.07
CA GLN A 39 -12.76 -9.60 -14.17
C GLN A 39 -11.66 -10.60 -13.84
N SER A 40 -10.69 -10.24 -12.99
CA SER A 40 -9.57 -11.11 -12.65
C SER A 40 -9.85 -11.91 -11.38
N TRP A 41 -10.53 -11.34 -10.39
CA TRP A 41 -10.60 -11.92 -9.05
C TRP A 41 -11.93 -12.60 -8.74
N VAL A 42 -12.97 -12.27 -9.48
CA VAL A 42 -14.34 -12.76 -9.22
C VAL A 42 -14.89 -13.54 -10.40
N PHE A 43 -14.59 -13.11 -11.63
CA PHE A 43 -15.09 -13.75 -12.84
C PHE A 43 -13.98 -14.55 -13.56
N PRO A 44 -14.27 -15.74 -14.10
CA PRO A 44 -15.44 -16.55 -13.82
C PRO A 44 -15.49 -17.01 -12.35
N CYS A 45 -16.68 -17.26 -11.82
CA CYS A 45 -16.89 -17.61 -10.41
C CYS A 45 -16.55 -19.07 -10.08
N ASP A 46 -15.66 -19.69 -10.84
CA ASP A 46 -15.23 -21.08 -10.70
C ASP A 46 -14.12 -21.24 -9.65
N ASN A 47 -13.27 -20.22 -9.50
CA ASN A 47 -12.22 -20.20 -8.49
C ASN A 47 -12.80 -19.87 -7.10
N LYS A 48 -13.28 -20.91 -6.40
CA LYS A 48 -13.95 -20.78 -5.10
C LYS A 48 -13.07 -20.17 -4.01
N VAL A 49 -11.77 -20.52 -3.95
CA VAL A 49 -10.87 -19.95 -2.94
C VAL A 49 -10.74 -18.43 -3.11
N ARG A 50 -10.60 -17.96 -4.35
CA ARG A 50 -10.52 -16.54 -4.67
C ARG A 50 -11.84 -15.83 -4.37
N LEU A 51 -12.94 -16.37 -4.87
CA LEU A 51 -14.27 -15.82 -4.69
C LEU A 51 -14.61 -15.65 -3.20
N TYR A 52 -14.46 -16.71 -2.39
CA TYR A 52 -14.80 -16.63 -0.98
C TYR A 52 -13.87 -15.70 -0.20
N ALA A 53 -12.57 -15.66 -0.55
CA ALA A 53 -11.63 -14.72 0.06
C ALA A 53 -12.02 -13.26 -0.21
N VAL A 54 -12.37 -12.92 -1.46
CA VAL A 54 -12.84 -11.58 -1.83
C VAL A 54 -14.13 -11.22 -1.08
N LEU A 55 -15.10 -12.13 -1.03
CA LEU A 55 -16.37 -11.89 -0.34
C LEU A 55 -16.19 -11.70 1.17
N TRP A 56 -15.38 -12.54 1.80
CA TRP A 56 -15.08 -12.42 3.21
C TRP A 56 -14.35 -11.10 3.52
N ALA A 57 -13.31 -10.78 2.75
CA ALA A 57 -12.54 -9.55 2.94
C ALA A 57 -13.39 -8.30 2.72
N ALA A 58 -14.23 -8.27 1.68
CA ALA A 58 -15.12 -7.13 1.42
C ALA A 58 -16.19 -6.96 2.51
N SER A 59 -16.75 -8.07 3.01
CA SER A 59 -17.70 -8.02 4.13
C SER A 59 -17.05 -7.51 5.41
N TYR A 60 -15.82 -7.96 5.71
CA TYR A 60 -15.07 -7.47 6.86
C TYR A 60 -14.74 -5.96 6.72
N HIS A 61 -14.29 -5.55 5.53
CA HIS A 61 -13.98 -4.15 5.24
C HIS A 61 -15.20 -3.24 5.41
N GLN A 62 -16.39 -3.71 5.02
CA GLN A 62 -17.64 -2.98 5.24
C GLN A 62 -17.88 -2.68 6.73
N ASP A 63 -17.67 -3.66 7.60
CA ASP A 63 -17.84 -3.48 9.04
C ASP A 63 -16.77 -2.53 9.63
N VAL A 64 -15.53 -2.63 9.16
CA VAL A 64 -14.45 -1.71 9.55
C VAL A 64 -14.82 -0.28 9.20
N LEU A 65 -15.32 -0.04 7.99
CA LEU A 65 -15.75 1.30 7.57
C LEU A 65 -16.94 1.81 8.39
N ASN A 66 -17.94 0.96 8.63
CA ASN A 66 -19.07 1.31 9.48
C ASN A 66 -18.61 1.79 10.86
N VAL A 67 -17.65 1.10 11.47
CA VAL A 67 -17.10 1.46 12.79
C VAL A 67 -16.27 2.74 12.71
N THR A 68 -15.42 2.86 11.69
CA THR A 68 -14.55 4.03 11.48
C THR A 68 -15.36 5.32 11.41
N TYR A 69 -16.49 5.29 10.70
CA TYR A 69 -17.39 6.42 10.49
C TYR A 69 -18.52 6.56 11.53
N GLY A 70 -18.35 5.98 12.73
CA GLY A 70 -19.23 6.24 13.88
C GLY A 70 -20.50 5.39 13.95
N GLY A 71 -20.55 4.28 13.21
CA GLY A 71 -21.55 3.23 13.38
C GLY A 71 -21.44 2.53 14.73
N PRO A 72 -22.43 1.68 15.08
CA PRO A 72 -22.41 0.92 16.32
C PRO A 72 -21.13 0.09 16.43
N THR A 73 -20.61 -0.05 17.66
CA THR A 73 -19.35 -0.76 17.96
C THR A 73 -19.30 -2.11 17.24
N TYR A 74 -18.14 -2.39 16.61
CA TYR A 74 -17.85 -3.64 15.90
C TYR A 74 -18.41 -4.86 16.64
N GLN A 75 -19.42 -5.53 16.08
CA GLN A 75 -19.79 -6.87 16.50
C GLN A 75 -18.98 -7.84 15.66
N ALA A 76 -17.83 -8.25 16.19
CA ALA A 76 -16.97 -9.22 15.53
C ALA A 76 -17.76 -10.47 15.12
N GLY A 77 -17.70 -10.82 13.83
CA GLY A 77 -18.19 -12.10 13.34
C GLY A 77 -19.71 -12.17 13.26
N SER A 78 -20.32 -11.39 12.36
CA SER A 78 -21.66 -11.71 11.88
C SER A 78 -21.71 -13.17 11.40
N LYS A 79 -22.88 -13.80 11.51
CA LYS A 79 -23.05 -15.20 11.10
C LYS A 79 -22.59 -15.40 9.67
N GLU A 80 -22.89 -14.45 8.79
CA GLU A 80 -22.53 -14.41 7.38
C GLU A 80 -21.01 -14.35 7.20
N GLN A 81 -20.30 -13.47 7.93
CA GLN A 81 -18.84 -13.41 7.89
C GLN A 81 -18.17 -14.69 8.39
N LEU A 82 -18.70 -15.30 9.46
CA LEU A 82 -18.17 -16.57 9.96
C LEU A 82 -18.35 -17.70 8.96
N ILE A 83 -19.49 -17.74 8.27
CA ILE A 83 -19.72 -18.70 7.17
C ILE A 83 -18.73 -18.44 6.02
N LEU A 84 -18.59 -17.19 5.57
CA LEU A 84 -17.65 -16.81 4.50
C LEU A 84 -16.20 -17.13 4.87
N LYS A 85 -15.79 -16.87 6.12
CA LYS A 85 -14.47 -17.26 6.63
C LYS A 85 -14.29 -18.77 6.61
N GLY A 86 -15.28 -19.53 7.06
CA GLY A 86 -15.26 -20.99 7.02
C GLY A 86 -15.13 -21.55 5.60
N LEU A 87 -15.88 -20.99 4.65
CA LEU A 87 -15.79 -21.34 3.22
C LEU A 87 -14.43 -21.00 2.62
N THR A 88 -13.88 -19.84 2.98
CA THR A 88 -12.54 -19.38 2.56
C THR A 88 -11.47 -20.36 3.03
N LEU A 89 -11.44 -20.66 4.34
CA LEU A 89 -10.45 -21.58 4.92
C LEU A 89 -10.57 -23.01 4.37
N LYS A 90 -11.80 -23.50 4.19
CA LYS A 90 -12.05 -24.83 3.60
C LYS A 90 -11.56 -24.88 2.15
N SER A 91 -11.83 -23.86 1.36
CA SER A 91 -11.42 -23.82 -0.04
C SER A 91 -9.92 -23.65 -0.19
N LEU A 92 -9.29 -22.82 0.67
CA LEU A 92 -7.84 -22.69 0.74
C LEU A 92 -7.16 -24.02 1.06
N ARG A 93 -7.65 -24.75 2.07
CA ARG A 93 -7.11 -26.07 2.42
C ARG A 93 -7.14 -27.02 1.23
N ASN A 94 -8.29 -27.11 0.56
CA ASN A 94 -8.44 -27.98 -0.61
C ASN A 94 -7.49 -27.58 -1.75
N GLU A 95 -7.32 -26.28 -2.01
CA GLU A 95 -6.43 -25.80 -3.07
C GLU A 95 -4.96 -26.09 -2.74
N VAL A 96 -4.56 -25.92 -1.47
CA VAL A 96 -3.20 -26.24 -1.00
C VAL A 96 -2.94 -27.75 -1.06
N GLU A 97 -3.89 -28.60 -0.65
CA GLU A 97 -3.77 -30.07 -0.75
C GLU A 97 -3.67 -30.54 -2.22
N ALA A 98 -4.35 -29.85 -3.14
CA ALA A 98 -4.32 -30.14 -4.56
C ALA A 98 -3.12 -29.49 -5.29
N PHE A 99 -2.32 -28.67 -4.61
CA PHE A 99 -1.24 -27.92 -5.23
C PHE A 99 -0.03 -28.82 -5.53
N THR A 100 0.25 -28.99 -6.83
CA THR A 100 1.35 -29.82 -7.32
C THR A 100 2.55 -29.02 -7.83
N GLY A 101 2.52 -27.69 -7.73
CA GLY A 101 3.54 -26.79 -8.29
C GLY A 101 3.31 -26.39 -9.76
N ALA A 102 2.37 -27.04 -10.46
CA ALA A 102 2.12 -26.78 -11.89
C ALA A 102 1.12 -25.64 -12.15
N LYS A 103 0.26 -25.30 -11.18
CA LYS A 103 -0.71 -24.20 -11.29
C LYS A 103 -0.13 -22.91 -10.71
N PRO A 104 -0.55 -21.73 -11.19
CA PRO A 104 -0.20 -20.46 -10.55
C PRO A 104 -0.67 -20.40 -9.09
N LEU A 105 0.13 -19.79 -8.23
CA LEU A 105 -0.12 -19.67 -6.79
C LEU A 105 -1.10 -18.54 -6.43
N ASP A 106 -1.50 -17.74 -7.41
CA ASP A 106 -2.17 -16.46 -7.24
C ASP A 106 -3.40 -16.54 -6.34
N SER A 107 -4.25 -17.54 -6.51
CA SER A 107 -5.46 -17.69 -5.69
C SER A 107 -5.16 -18.08 -4.25
N ILE A 108 -4.10 -18.87 -4.02
CA ILE A 108 -3.60 -19.20 -2.67
C ILE A 108 -3.03 -17.94 -2.03
N ILE A 109 -2.17 -17.21 -2.75
CA ILE A 109 -1.51 -16.00 -2.27
C ILE A 109 -2.52 -14.89 -1.95
N MET A 110 -3.48 -14.64 -2.84
CA MET A 110 -4.55 -13.66 -2.61
C MET A 110 -5.38 -14.02 -1.38
N CYS A 111 -5.74 -15.29 -1.21
CA CYS A 111 -6.49 -15.73 -0.05
C CYS A 111 -5.71 -15.51 1.25
N ILE A 112 -4.43 -15.89 1.28
CA ILE A 112 -3.58 -15.72 2.47
C ILE A 112 -3.32 -14.23 2.73
N LEU A 113 -3.19 -13.39 1.70
CA LEU A 113 -3.06 -11.94 1.84
C LEU A 113 -4.31 -11.34 2.50
N HIS A 114 -5.50 -11.70 2.04
CA HIS A 114 -6.74 -11.25 2.67
C HIS A 114 -6.82 -11.70 4.12
N LEU A 115 -6.42 -12.93 4.45
CA LEU A 115 -6.33 -13.41 5.84
C LEU A 115 -5.31 -12.59 6.63
N ALA A 116 -4.12 -12.35 6.08
CA ALA A 116 -3.06 -11.59 6.74
C ALA A 116 -3.49 -10.18 7.15
N VAL A 117 -4.19 -9.47 6.26
CA VAL A 117 -4.52 -8.05 6.46
C VAL A 117 -5.82 -7.84 7.26
N ASN A 118 -6.76 -8.79 7.18
CA ASN A 118 -8.10 -8.64 7.79
C ASN A 118 -8.30 -9.48 9.07
N GLU A 119 -7.47 -10.49 9.32
CA GLU A 119 -7.53 -11.29 10.55
C GLU A 119 -6.77 -10.58 11.69
N THR A 120 -7.41 -9.61 12.34
CA THR A 120 -6.82 -8.89 13.49
C THR A 120 -7.37 -9.39 14.83
N THR A 121 -6.48 -9.55 15.82
CA THR A 121 -6.81 -9.95 17.20
C THR A 121 -7.31 -8.79 18.07
N ASP A 122 -7.05 -7.54 17.70
CA ASP A 122 -7.58 -6.36 18.37
C ASP A 122 -8.21 -5.45 17.28
N ALA A 123 -9.54 -5.35 17.30
CA ALA A 123 -10.31 -4.54 16.35
C ALA A 123 -10.34 -3.05 16.74
N ARG A 124 -9.52 -2.65 17.73
CA ARG A 124 -9.38 -1.25 18.10
C ARG A 124 -8.66 -0.52 16.98
N ILE A 125 -9.46 0.04 16.08
CA ILE A 125 -9.09 1.12 15.17
C ILE A 125 -8.67 2.28 16.08
N TYR A 126 -7.39 2.32 16.45
CA TYR A 126 -6.85 3.38 17.30
C TYR A 126 -6.76 4.63 16.45
N ARG A 127 -7.67 5.59 16.68
CA ARG A 127 -7.54 6.91 16.09
C ARG A 127 -6.27 7.55 16.65
N ASP A 128 -5.33 7.88 15.78
CA ASP A 128 -4.15 8.62 16.17
C ASP A 128 -4.62 9.98 16.74
N PRO A 129 -4.35 10.29 18.02
CA PRO A 129 -4.69 11.59 18.60
C PRO A 129 -3.83 12.73 18.05
N SER A 130 -2.93 12.44 17.10
CA SER A 130 -2.11 13.42 16.41
C SER A 130 -2.97 14.57 15.85
N PRO A 131 -2.55 15.83 16.06
CA PRO A 131 -3.18 16.98 15.40
C PRO A 131 -2.87 17.04 13.90
N PHE A 132 -2.06 16.12 13.38
CA PHE A 132 -1.70 16.06 11.97
C PHE A 132 -2.82 15.39 11.16
N ASN A 133 -3.26 16.07 10.11
CA ASN A 133 -4.29 15.57 9.20
C ASN A 133 -3.66 15.36 7.81
N PRO A 134 -3.12 14.16 7.52
CA PRO A 134 -2.47 13.92 6.24
C PRO A 134 -3.48 14.01 5.09
N PRO A 135 -3.10 14.62 3.95
CA PRO A 135 -3.96 14.63 2.79
C PRO A 135 -3.96 13.25 2.10
N PHE A 136 -5.00 12.98 1.31
CA PHE A 136 -5.12 11.76 0.49
C PHE A 136 -5.10 10.43 1.26
N THR A 137 -5.66 10.39 2.47
CA THR A 137 -5.76 9.16 3.28
C THR A 137 -6.64 8.09 2.65
N TYR A 138 -7.58 8.47 1.80
CA TYR A 138 -8.38 7.52 1.02
C TYR A 138 -7.58 6.82 -0.09
N LEU A 139 -6.46 7.41 -0.56
CA LEU A 139 -5.70 6.91 -1.70
C LEU A 139 -4.86 5.69 -1.31
N HIS A 140 -5.07 4.59 -2.04
CA HIS A 140 -4.59 3.25 -1.69
C HIS A 140 -5.19 2.73 -0.38
N ALA A 141 -6.37 3.24 0.01
CA ALA A 141 -7.10 2.87 1.23
C ALA A 141 -6.24 2.94 2.50
N LEU A 142 -5.44 4.01 2.65
CA LEU A 142 -4.58 4.21 3.84
C LEU A 142 -5.38 4.44 5.11
N ASP A 143 -6.56 5.05 5.00
CA ASP A 143 -7.56 5.21 6.07
C ASP A 143 -7.95 3.88 6.74
N ILE A 144 -7.76 2.76 6.05
CA ILE A 144 -8.12 1.43 6.54
C ILE A 144 -6.90 0.54 6.75
N TYR A 145 -5.97 0.55 5.79
CA TYR A 145 -4.82 -0.36 5.75
C TYR A 145 -3.50 0.31 6.16
N GLY A 146 -3.45 1.65 6.21
CA GLY A 146 -2.22 2.40 6.45
C GLY A 146 -1.57 2.13 7.80
N SER A 147 -2.37 1.88 8.85
CA SER A 147 -1.89 1.62 10.22
C SER A 147 -2.11 0.17 10.69
N ARG A 148 -2.47 -0.75 9.77
CA ARG A 148 -2.77 -2.13 10.15
C ARG A 148 -1.51 -2.97 10.26
N ASP A 149 -1.45 -3.72 11.35
CA ASP A 149 -0.54 -4.85 11.49
C ASP A 149 -1.06 -6.05 10.70
N TYR A 150 -0.15 -6.75 10.03
CA TYR A 150 -0.49 -7.97 9.30
C TYR A 150 -0.26 -9.17 10.20
N HIS A 151 -1.14 -10.17 10.11
CA HIS A 151 -1.01 -11.39 10.87
C HIS A 151 0.31 -12.09 10.50
N PRO A 152 1.27 -12.21 11.44
CA PRO A 152 2.66 -12.53 11.12
C PRO A 152 2.80 -13.92 10.49
N VAL A 153 2.01 -14.90 10.94
CA VAL A 153 2.04 -16.25 10.37
C VAL A 153 1.62 -16.26 8.90
N HIS A 154 0.55 -15.55 8.54
CA HIS A 154 0.04 -15.53 7.17
C HIS A 154 0.99 -14.76 6.26
N TRP A 155 1.53 -13.65 6.76
CA TRP A 155 2.53 -12.87 6.03
C TRP A 155 3.79 -13.68 5.72
N THR A 156 4.36 -14.38 6.72
CA THR A 156 5.52 -15.27 6.51
C THR A 156 5.24 -16.39 5.52
N ILE A 157 4.05 -17.00 5.56
CA ILE A 157 3.68 -18.06 4.60
C ILE A 157 3.69 -17.53 3.16
N ILE A 158 3.19 -16.30 2.91
CA ILE A 158 3.24 -15.68 1.58
C ILE A 158 4.68 -15.56 1.10
N GLN A 159 5.57 -15.05 1.96
CA GLN A 159 6.99 -14.87 1.63
C GLN A 159 7.66 -16.20 1.26
N ASP A 160 7.45 -17.24 2.09
CA ASP A 160 8.01 -18.56 1.86
C ASP A 160 7.52 -19.20 0.56
N LEU A 161 6.22 -19.05 0.25
CA LEU A 161 5.64 -19.57 -0.98
C LEU A 161 6.23 -18.86 -2.20
N LEU A 162 6.29 -17.52 -2.19
CA LEU A 162 6.84 -16.75 -3.31
C LEU A 162 8.33 -17.00 -3.52
N ALA A 163 9.12 -17.07 -2.44
CA ALA A 163 10.56 -17.37 -2.52
C ALA A 163 10.84 -18.71 -3.22
N ARG A 164 9.95 -19.70 -3.07
CA ARG A 164 10.08 -21.03 -3.70
C ARG A 164 9.57 -21.10 -5.13
N HIS A 165 8.80 -20.11 -5.60
CA HIS A 165 8.06 -20.18 -6.87
C HIS A 165 8.29 -18.97 -7.79
N GLY A 166 9.50 -18.40 -7.77
CA GLY A 166 9.90 -17.35 -8.72
C GLY A 166 9.67 -15.92 -8.24
N GLY A 167 9.32 -15.72 -6.98
CA GLY A 167 9.13 -14.41 -6.36
C GLY A 167 7.79 -13.74 -6.72
N VAL A 168 7.63 -12.50 -6.27
CA VAL A 168 6.40 -11.71 -6.49
C VAL A 168 6.11 -11.43 -7.97
N GLU A 169 7.16 -11.39 -8.80
CA GLU A 169 7.05 -11.15 -10.25
C GLU A 169 6.48 -12.35 -11.02
N ALA A 170 6.36 -13.52 -10.38
CA ALA A 170 5.77 -14.72 -10.98
C ALA A 170 4.23 -14.72 -10.96
N LEU A 171 3.61 -13.80 -10.22
CA LEU A 171 2.16 -13.66 -10.12
C LEU A 171 1.59 -13.07 -11.42
N GLN A 172 0.44 -13.58 -11.82
CA GLN A 172 -0.19 -13.34 -13.13
C GLN A 172 -1.53 -12.63 -13.02
N ASP A 173 -2.24 -12.79 -11.90
CA ASP A 173 -3.51 -12.12 -11.64
C ASP A 173 -3.32 -10.60 -11.64
N HIS A 174 -4.31 -9.90 -12.20
CA HIS A 174 -4.27 -8.45 -12.30
C HIS A 174 -4.01 -7.83 -10.93
N ALA A 175 -3.03 -6.93 -10.86
CA ALA A 175 -2.69 -6.14 -9.69
C ALA A 175 -2.28 -6.91 -8.41
N LEU A 176 -2.21 -8.25 -8.41
CA LEU A 176 -1.88 -8.99 -7.19
C LEU A 176 -0.42 -8.75 -6.75
N ALA A 177 0.51 -8.75 -7.70
CA ALA A 177 1.91 -8.41 -7.44
C ALA A 177 2.07 -6.97 -6.91
N TRP A 178 1.35 -6.03 -7.53
CA TRP A 178 1.27 -4.63 -7.09
C TRP A 178 0.73 -4.51 -5.67
N LEU A 179 -0.38 -5.20 -5.37
CA LEU A 179 -1.02 -5.16 -4.07
C LEU A 179 -0.09 -5.70 -2.97
N LEU A 180 0.66 -6.77 -3.25
CA LEU A 180 1.68 -7.28 -2.32
C LEU A 180 2.84 -6.29 -2.11
N SER A 181 3.32 -5.65 -3.18
CA SER A 181 4.36 -4.61 -3.09
C SER A 181 3.88 -3.43 -2.25
N LEU A 182 2.65 -2.96 -2.50
CA LEU A 182 2.00 -1.90 -1.71
C LEU A 182 1.84 -2.29 -0.24
N SER A 183 1.33 -3.49 0.02
CA SER A 183 1.16 -4.04 1.36
C SER A 183 2.48 -4.14 2.12
N ASP A 184 3.54 -4.59 1.45
CA ASP A 184 4.88 -4.65 2.01
C ASP A 184 5.45 -3.25 2.32
N ILE A 185 5.23 -2.26 1.44
CA ILE A 185 5.60 -0.87 1.71
C ILE A 185 4.86 -0.32 2.93
N MET A 186 3.54 -0.57 3.05
CA MET A 186 2.76 -0.16 4.23
C MET A 186 3.29 -0.80 5.51
N GLY A 187 3.54 -2.11 5.49
CA GLY A 187 4.12 -2.84 6.64
C GLY A 187 5.52 -2.33 7.01
N ALA A 188 6.37 -2.05 6.00
CA ALA A 188 7.69 -1.48 6.18
C ALA A 188 7.64 -0.09 6.84
N VAL A 189 6.71 0.78 6.43
CA VAL A 189 6.48 2.09 7.07
C VAL A 189 6.08 1.91 8.53
N ASN A 190 5.14 1.01 8.84
CA ASN A 190 4.64 0.80 10.20
C ASN A 190 5.70 0.22 11.15
N THR A 191 6.59 -0.62 10.62
CA THR A 191 7.62 -1.32 11.41
C THR A 191 9.00 -0.66 11.32
N LEU A 192 9.12 0.41 10.53
CA LEU A 192 10.37 1.09 10.17
C LEU A 192 11.42 0.15 9.58
N GLN A 193 10.97 -0.87 8.85
CA GLN A 193 11.79 -1.89 8.22
C GLN A 193 11.97 -1.62 6.73
N ARG A 194 12.89 -2.35 6.10
CA ARG A 194 13.05 -2.34 4.65
C ARG A 194 11.99 -3.21 3.98
N PRO A 195 11.31 -2.73 2.90
CA PRO A 195 10.45 -3.57 2.07
C PRO A 195 11.22 -4.76 1.48
N ILE A 196 10.60 -5.94 1.50
CA ILE A 196 11.15 -7.17 0.94
C ILE A 196 10.91 -7.31 -0.56
N TYR A 197 9.83 -6.74 -1.08
CA TYR A 197 9.49 -6.78 -2.50
C TYR A 197 10.01 -5.53 -3.23
N PRO A 198 10.33 -5.63 -4.53
CA PRO A 198 10.56 -4.44 -5.36
C PRO A 198 9.30 -3.57 -5.39
N CYS A 199 9.47 -2.28 -5.66
CA CYS A 199 8.35 -1.40 -5.95
C CYS A 199 7.77 -1.76 -7.33
N LEU A 200 6.52 -2.21 -7.37
CA LEU A 200 5.86 -2.65 -8.60
C LEU A 200 4.79 -1.67 -9.04
N ASP A 201 4.57 -1.57 -10.35
CA ASP A 201 3.41 -0.91 -10.94
C ASP A 201 2.18 -1.83 -10.95
N ILE A 202 1.04 -1.30 -11.37
CA ILE A 202 -0.23 -2.04 -11.44
C ILE A 202 -0.21 -3.28 -12.36
N HIS A 203 0.79 -3.36 -13.24
CA HIS A 203 1.02 -4.49 -14.16
C HIS A 203 2.02 -5.50 -13.60
N GLY A 204 2.49 -5.34 -12.36
CA GLY A 204 3.46 -6.22 -11.73
C GLY A 204 4.89 -6.01 -12.22
N LYS A 205 5.18 -4.90 -12.90
CA LYS A 205 6.53 -4.57 -13.38
C LYS A 205 7.24 -3.66 -12.41
N ARG A 206 8.56 -3.77 -12.33
CA ARG A 206 9.37 -2.85 -11.50
C ARG A 206 9.17 -1.42 -11.97
N MET A 207 8.77 -0.59 -11.02
CA MET A 207 8.52 0.81 -11.26
C MET A 207 9.86 1.58 -11.25
N VAL A 208 10.02 2.47 -12.22
CA VAL A 208 11.12 3.43 -12.28
C VAL A 208 10.50 4.76 -12.65
N LEU A 209 10.46 5.68 -11.69
CA LEU A 209 9.88 7.01 -11.88
C LEU A 209 10.98 8.08 -11.79
N ASP A 210 10.75 9.17 -12.52
CA ASP A 210 11.48 10.42 -12.33
C ASP A 210 11.19 11.03 -10.95
N SER A 211 11.97 12.04 -10.57
CA SER A 211 11.73 12.75 -9.30
C SER A 211 10.35 13.44 -9.31
N PRO A 212 9.68 13.59 -8.15
CA PRO A 212 8.30 14.08 -8.11
C PRO A 212 8.10 15.42 -8.84
N LEU A 213 8.99 16.40 -8.65
CA LEU A 213 8.84 17.68 -9.36
C LEU A 213 8.97 17.53 -10.89
N ILE A 214 9.78 16.60 -11.39
CA ILE A 214 9.88 16.35 -12.84
C ILE A 214 8.62 15.62 -13.33
N LEU A 215 8.21 14.60 -12.59
CA LEU A 215 7.08 13.73 -12.91
C LEU A 215 5.76 14.51 -13.05
N PHE A 216 5.56 15.55 -12.22
CA PHE A 216 4.32 16.32 -12.20
C PHE A 216 4.33 17.62 -13.04
N ARG A 217 5.47 18.03 -13.62
CA ARG A 217 5.57 19.21 -14.50
C ARG A 217 4.55 19.25 -15.65
N PRO A 218 4.24 18.13 -16.33
CA PRO A 218 3.23 18.15 -17.41
C PRO A 218 1.83 18.54 -16.93
N TYR A 219 1.54 18.38 -15.63
CA TYR A 219 0.23 18.64 -15.02
C TYR A 219 0.16 20.01 -14.34
N ALA A 220 1.29 20.54 -13.86
CA ALA A 220 1.37 21.91 -13.35
C ALA A 220 2.75 22.52 -13.59
N SER A 221 2.79 23.62 -14.36
CA SER A 221 4.03 24.33 -14.72
C SER A 221 4.75 24.94 -13.51
N HIS A 222 4.03 25.18 -12.41
CA HIS A 222 4.58 25.68 -11.14
C HIS A 222 5.75 24.83 -10.64
N PHE A 223 5.69 23.50 -10.79
CA PHE A 223 6.75 22.58 -10.35
C PHE A 223 8.09 22.74 -11.07
N ALA A 224 8.15 23.51 -12.17
CA ALA A 224 9.42 23.81 -12.84
C ALA A 224 10.30 24.79 -12.05
N LEU A 225 9.71 25.59 -11.17
CA LEU A 225 10.40 26.62 -10.38
C LEU A 225 10.70 26.17 -8.94
N GLU A 226 10.14 25.04 -8.53
CA GLU A 226 10.28 24.51 -7.18
C GLU A 226 11.64 23.84 -6.97
N SER A 227 12.20 24.02 -5.78
CA SER A 227 13.46 23.41 -5.33
C SER A 227 13.31 22.67 -4.00
N ALA A 228 12.08 22.25 -3.65
CA ALA A 228 11.80 21.52 -2.44
C ALA A 228 12.72 20.29 -2.29
N GLY A 229 13.28 20.11 -1.10
CA GLY A 229 14.24 19.02 -0.82
C GLY A 229 15.69 19.29 -1.25
N SER A 230 16.01 20.45 -1.85
CA SER A 230 17.39 20.82 -2.21
C SER A 230 18.33 20.97 -1.00
N GLY A 231 17.81 21.25 0.19
CA GLY A 231 18.64 21.33 1.41
C GLY A 231 19.42 20.04 1.73
N PHE A 232 18.99 18.88 1.23
CA PHE A 232 19.76 17.64 1.38
C PHE A 232 21.06 17.61 0.54
N GLU A 233 21.23 18.52 -0.42
CA GLU A 233 22.48 18.66 -1.18
C GLU A 233 23.68 18.98 -0.30
N GLU A 234 23.47 19.59 0.88
CA GLU A 234 24.54 19.84 1.87
C GLU A 234 25.24 18.53 2.32
N LEU A 235 24.56 17.37 2.23
CA LEU A 235 25.16 16.07 2.52
C LEU A 235 26.23 15.63 1.50
N LEU A 236 26.33 16.31 0.36
CA LEU A 236 27.42 16.13 -0.61
C LEU A 236 28.68 16.91 -0.22
N ASP A 237 28.55 17.89 0.68
CA ASP A 237 29.65 18.76 1.08
C ASP A 237 30.29 18.36 2.41
N ILE A 238 29.66 17.46 3.17
CA ILE A 238 30.26 16.87 4.38
C ILE A 238 31.45 15.96 4.01
N ASN A 239 32.34 15.67 4.97
CA ASN A 239 33.58 14.92 4.71
C ASN A 239 33.75 13.73 5.66
N PRO A 240 33.67 12.46 5.19
CA PRO A 240 33.40 12.06 3.79
C PRO A 240 31.95 12.35 3.36
N PRO A 241 31.70 12.59 2.06
CA PRO A 241 30.38 12.95 1.56
C PRO A 241 29.47 11.74 1.43
N VAL A 242 28.15 11.96 1.54
CA VAL A 242 27.13 10.94 1.31
C VAL A 242 27.00 10.66 -0.19
N HIS A 243 26.71 9.41 -0.57
CA HIS A 243 26.47 9.08 -1.96
C HIS A 243 25.32 9.87 -2.58
N ARG A 244 25.55 10.40 -3.80
CA ARG A 244 24.55 11.18 -4.56
C ARG A 244 23.21 10.48 -4.73
N GLY A 245 23.19 9.16 -4.88
CA GLY A 245 21.95 8.39 -4.99
C GLY A 245 21.08 8.46 -3.73
N ILE A 246 21.70 8.49 -2.55
CA ILE A 246 21.00 8.65 -1.27
C ILE A 246 20.45 10.07 -1.14
N VAL A 247 21.28 11.08 -1.45
CA VAL A 247 20.87 12.49 -1.42
C VAL A 247 19.68 12.72 -2.34
N ALA A 248 19.70 12.16 -3.55
CA ALA A 248 18.57 12.23 -4.48
C ALA A 248 17.28 11.63 -3.89
N THR A 249 17.37 10.46 -3.25
CA THR A 249 16.23 9.85 -2.54
C THR A 249 15.68 10.75 -1.44
N PHE A 250 16.54 11.42 -0.68
CA PHE A 250 16.11 12.32 0.40
C PHE A 250 15.43 13.58 -0.17
N SER A 251 15.97 14.16 -1.24
CA SER A 251 15.35 15.29 -1.93
C SER A 251 13.97 14.94 -2.48
N GLN A 252 13.74 13.71 -2.95
CA GLN A 252 12.42 13.27 -3.43
C GLN A 252 11.33 13.36 -2.35
N ILE A 253 11.67 13.28 -1.06
CA ILE A 253 10.69 13.44 0.02
C ILE A 253 10.15 14.87 0.05
N GLY A 254 11.03 15.87 0.05
CA GLY A 254 10.62 17.28 0.01
C GLY A 254 9.83 17.62 -1.26
N GLN A 255 10.25 17.05 -2.40
CA GLN A 255 9.53 17.18 -3.68
C GLN A 255 8.13 16.57 -3.63
N LEU A 256 7.99 15.37 -3.05
CA LEU A 256 6.70 14.73 -2.86
C LEU A 256 5.80 15.55 -1.94
N SER A 257 6.31 16.05 -0.81
CA SER A 257 5.55 16.92 0.10
C SER A 257 5.03 18.18 -0.62
N CYS A 258 5.86 18.82 -1.46
CA CYS A 258 5.45 19.96 -2.27
C CYS A 258 4.29 19.60 -3.23
N VAL A 259 4.41 18.47 -3.95
CA VAL A 259 3.37 17.99 -4.87
C VAL A 259 2.07 17.68 -4.12
N LEU A 260 2.14 16.97 -2.99
CA LEU A 260 0.98 16.66 -2.17
C LEU A 260 0.30 17.94 -1.69
N GLN A 261 1.07 18.90 -1.16
CA GLN A 261 0.56 20.18 -0.69
C GLN A 261 -0.16 20.95 -1.81
N TYR A 262 0.42 21.01 -3.00
CA TYR A 262 -0.21 21.66 -4.16
C TYR A 262 -1.60 21.07 -4.48
N TYR A 263 -1.70 19.74 -4.58
CA TYR A 263 -2.97 19.08 -4.90
C TYR A 263 -3.98 19.03 -3.73
N THR A 264 -3.61 19.51 -2.53
CA THR A 264 -4.63 19.78 -1.49
C THR A 264 -5.48 21.00 -1.81
N MET A 265 -4.97 21.92 -2.63
CA MET A 265 -5.63 23.19 -2.95
C MET A 265 -6.17 23.22 -4.38
N GLU A 266 -5.65 22.36 -5.25
CA GLU A 266 -5.92 22.37 -6.68
C GLU A 266 -6.69 21.12 -7.12
N SER A 267 -7.51 21.26 -8.15
CA SER A 267 -8.19 20.12 -8.76
C SER A 267 -7.23 19.21 -9.51
N PHE A 268 -7.48 17.91 -9.49
CA PHE A 268 -6.68 16.91 -10.20
C PHE A 268 -7.58 15.92 -10.96
N SER A 269 -7.03 15.31 -12.00
CA SER A 269 -7.70 14.24 -12.74
C SER A 269 -7.46 12.87 -12.07
N PRO A 270 -8.26 11.85 -12.38
CA PRO A 270 -8.03 10.48 -11.91
C PRO A 270 -6.64 9.93 -12.25
N GLU A 271 -6.07 10.29 -13.40
CA GLU A 271 -4.73 9.89 -13.82
C GLU A 271 -3.65 10.51 -12.92
N VAL A 272 -3.82 11.78 -12.53
CA VAL A 272 -2.93 12.46 -11.59
C VAL A 272 -3.01 11.79 -10.22
N LEU A 273 -4.20 11.37 -9.80
CA LEU A 273 -4.38 10.68 -8.52
C LEU A 273 -3.71 9.30 -8.51
N ASP A 274 -3.84 8.52 -9.60
CA ASP A 274 -3.09 7.26 -9.78
C ASP A 274 -1.57 7.49 -9.73
N LEU A 275 -1.09 8.52 -10.43
CA LEU A 275 0.33 8.89 -10.46
C LEU A 275 0.84 9.34 -9.09
N LEU A 276 0.03 10.05 -8.32
CA LEU A 276 0.34 10.49 -6.96
C LEU A 276 0.51 9.29 -6.02
N GLY A 277 -0.34 8.27 -6.17
CA GLY A 277 -0.22 7.02 -5.44
C GLY A 277 1.05 6.25 -5.80
N ASP A 278 1.33 6.09 -7.09
CA ASP A 278 2.53 5.41 -7.59
C ASP A 278 3.82 6.14 -7.16
N CYS A 279 3.84 7.47 -7.31
CA CYS A 279 4.96 8.33 -6.89
C CYS A 279 5.22 8.21 -5.39
N ARG A 280 4.18 8.30 -4.57
CA ARG A 280 4.28 8.11 -3.11
C ARG A 280 4.90 6.75 -2.78
N ASN A 281 4.35 5.67 -3.35
CA ASN A 281 4.85 4.32 -3.10
C ASN A 281 6.33 4.17 -3.50
N TYR A 282 6.72 4.73 -4.65
CA TYR A 282 8.09 4.69 -5.16
C TYR A 282 9.07 5.44 -4.24
N VAL A 283 8.71 6.65 -3.83
CA VAL A 283 9.53 7.48 -2.93
C VAL A 283 9.66 6.81 -1.56
N HIS A 284 8.57 6.26 -1.01
CA HIS A 284 8.62 5.48 0.23
C HIS A 284 9.55 4.28 0.07
N HIS A 285 9.37 3.49 -0.99
CA HIS A 285 10.19 2.30 -1.22
C HIS A 285 11.69 2.62 -1.28
N ASN A 286 12.07 3.67 -2.00
CA ASN A 286 13.46 4.11 -2.11
C ASN A 286 14.02 4.58 -0.76
N LEU A 287 13.25 5.35 0.01
CA LEU A 287 13.66 5.84 1.32
C LEU A 287 13.89 4.66 2.29
N PHE A 288 12.95 3.73 2.41
CA PHE A 288 13.07 2.60 3.33
C PHE A 288 14.09 1.54 2.84
N SER A 289 14.40 1.52 1.55
CA SER A 289 15.49 0.70 0.99
C SER A 289 16.88 1.31 1.18
N SER A 290 16.97 2.55 1.69
CA SER A 290 18.25 3.22 1.93
C SER A 290 19.04 2.53 3.06
N PRO A 291 20.39 2.53 2.99
CA PRO A 291 21.25 1.92 4.00
C PRO A 291 20.88 2.27 5.45
N ASP A 292 21.11 1.34 6.37
CA ASP A 292 20.79 1.50 7.79
C ASP A 292 22.04 1.37 8.69
N THR A 293 21.84 1.26 10.00
CA THR A 293 22.91 1.07 10.99
C THR A 293 23.66 -0.25 10.83
N SER A 294 23.07 -1.25 10.17
CA SER A 294 23.72 -2.54 9.88
C SER A 294 24.53 -2.51 8.58
N SER A 295 24.31 -1.50 7.75
CA SER A 295 24.93 -1.39 6.44
C SER A 295 26.39 -0.95 6.54
N ALA A 296 27.22 -1.52 5.66
CA ALA A 296 28.62 -1.13 5.48
C ALA A 296 28.73 0.36 5.13
N VAL A 297 29.73 1.04 5.69
CA VAL A 297 29.85 2.50 5.62
C VAL A 297 30.07 2.98 4.18
N GLU A 298 30.73 2.18 3.36
CA GLU A 298 30.99 2.44 1.93
C GLU A 298 29.70 2.52 1.10
N LYS A 299 28.61 1.94 1.59
CA LYS A 299 27.28 2.06 0.95
C LYS A 299 26.62 3.41 1.25
N ILE A 300 27.09 4.13 2.28
CA ILE A 300 26.55 5.41 2.73
C ILE A 300 27.46 6.54 2.24
N LEU A 301 28.77 6.41 2.46
CA LEU A 301 29.76 7.46 2.30
C LEU A 301 30.73 7.13 1.16
N GLN A 302 31.20 8.17 0.48
CA GLN A 302 32.31 8.09 -0.46
C GLN A 302 33.63 8.23 0.32
N LEU A 303 34.18 7.10 0.73
CA LEU A 303 35.40 7.08 1.54
C LEU A 303 36.63 7.54 0.75
N SER A 304 37.51 8.26 1.44
CA SER A 304 38.88 8.58 1.02
C SER A 304 39.80 8.58 2.25
N ASP A 305 40.86 9.38 2.27
CA ASP A 305 41.87 9.41 3.34
C ASP A 305 41.38 10.17 4.60
N GLN A 306 40.20 9.83 5.13
CA GLN A 306 39.67 10.40 6.37
C GLN A 306 39.97 9.54 7.60
N GLY A 307 40.12 10.21 8.75
CA GLY A 307 40.24 9.55 10.05
C GLY A 307 38.91 8.94 10.52
N PRO A 308 38.93 7.93 11.40
CA PRO A 308 37.73 7.22 11.86
C PRO A 308 36.63 8.12 12.45
N GLY A 309 36.99 9.17 13.19
CA GLY A 309 36.01 10.09 13.79
C GLY A 309 35.22 10.92 12.78
N ALA A 310 35.83 11.29 11.65
CA ALA A 310 35.12 12.01 10.58
C ALA A 310 34.13 11.08 9.85
N ILE A 311 34.53 9.82 9.64
CA ILE A 311 33.68 8.78 9.07
C ILE A 311 32.46 8.53 9.95
N GLU A 312 32.66 8.42 11.27
CA GLU A 312 31.58 8.21 12.25
C GLU A 312 30.61 9.40 12.26
N LEU A 313 31.11 10.63 12.33
CA LEU A 313 30.27 11.83 12.33
C LEU A 313 29.42 11.96 11.06
N SER A 314 30.00 11.78 9.86
CA SER A 314 29.23 11.83 8.61
C SER A 314 28.18 10.73 8.54
N ARG A 315 28.49 9.54 9.08
CA ARG A 315 27.52 8.43 9.18
C ARG A 315 26.37 8.78 10.12
N GLU A 316 26.65 9.38 11.27
CA GLU A 316 25.63 9.81 12.24
C GLU A 316 24.71 10.89 11.66
N ILE A 317 25.27 11.87 10.93
CA ILE A 317 24.48 12.90 10.22
C ILE A 317 23.51 12.23 9.24
N TYR A 318 24.02 11.31 8.41
CA TYR A 318 23.18 10.55 7.47
C TYR A 318 22.04 9.79 8.18
N LEU A 319 22.37 9.03 9.23
CA LEU A 319 21.40 8.23 9.97
C LEU A 319 20.35 9.11 10.65
N THR A 320 20.75 10.28 11.14
CA THR A 320 19.85 11.28 11.72
C THR A 320 18.87 11.81 10.67
N CYS A 321 19.37 12.20 9.49
CA CYS A 321 18.51 12.62 8.37
C CYS A 321 17.54 11.51 7.95
N ARG A 322 18.02 10.26 7.84
CA ARG A 322 17.18 9.09 7.51
C ARG A 322 16.03 8.92 8.49
N LEU A 323 16.31 8.97 9.80
CA LEU A 323 15.30 8.84 10.84
C LEU A 323 14.30 10.00 10.84
N ALA A 324 14.77 11.24 10.64
CA ALA A 324 13.89 12.40 10.52
C ALA A 324 12.92 12.28 9.33
N LEU A 325 13.42 11.77 8.20
CA LEU A 325 12.60 11.51 7.02
C LEU A 325 11.58 10.39 7.26
N PHE A 326 11.94 9.33 7.99
CA PHE A 326 11.00 8.28 8.37
C PHE A 326 9.83 8.84 9.17
N LEU A 327 10.10 9.72 10.14
CA LEU A 327 9.06 10.38 10.94
C LEU A 327 8.14 11.26 10.09
N CYS A 328 8.69 12.02 9.14
CA CYS A 328 7.90 12.84 8.23
C CYS A 328 6.93 11.99 7.40
N MET A 329 7.39 10.83 6.91
CA MET A 329 6.61 9.96 6.05
C MET A 329 5.60 9.09 6.80
N SER A 330 5.91 8.64 8.02
CA SER A 330 4.92 7.94 8.85
C SER A 330 3.74 8.86 9.19
N GLN A 331 4.00 10.15 9.43
CA GLN A 331 2.94 11.14 9.64
C GLN A 331 2.12 11.41 8.38
N ALA A 332 2.75 11.46 7.20
CA ALA A 332 2.06 11.64 5.92
C ALA A 332 1.23 10.41 5.48
N GLY A 333 1.50 9.23 6.04
CA GLY A 333 0.84 7.96 5.69
C GLY A 333 -0.22 7.48 6.69
N HIS A 334 -0.45 8.18 7.81
CA HIS A 334 -1.32 7.71 8.89
C HIS A 334 -2.48 8.67 9.10
N GLY A 335 -3.66 8.33 8.58
CA GLY A 335 -4.88 9.09 8.83
C GLY A 335 -5.95 8.21 9.43
N LEU A 336 -6.35 8.50 10.66
CA LEU A 336 -7.68 8.17 11.15
C LEU A 336 -8.31 9.48 11.63
N ASN A 337 -9.01 10.15 10.72
CA ASN A 337 -9.61 11.47 10.94
C ASN A 337 -11.01 11.39 11.57
N ASP A 338 -11.45 12.53 12.11
CA ASP A 338 -12.79 12.77 12.65
C ASP A 338 -13.86 12.77 11.52
N PRO A 339 -14.96 12.00 11.62
CA PRO A 339 -15.99 11.89 10.57
C PRO A 339 -16.66 13.19 10.10
N GLN A 340 -16.43 14.33 10.76
CA GLN A 340 -17.17 15.57 10.46
C GLN A 340 -16.70 16.31 9.19
N GLU A 341 -15.54 15.96 8.61
CA GLU A 341 -15.00 16.70 7.45
C GLU A 341 -15.02 15.95 6.10
N GLN A 342 -15.46 14.69 6.05
CA GLN A 342 -15.55 13.97 4.76
C GLN A 342 -17.00 13.83 4.31
N GLN A 343 -17.42 14.69 3.36
CA GLN A 343 -18.45 14.24 2.42
C GLN A 343 -17.82 13.14 1.56
N PRO A 344 -18.38 11.92 1.52
CA PRO A 344 -17.90 10.91 0.59
C PRO A 344 -18.00 11.49 -0.82
N LEU A 345 -16.94 11.32 -1.61
CA LEU A 345 -16.94 11.53 -3.05
C LEU A 345 -17.85 10.46 -3.66
N VAL A 346 -19.16 10.64 -3.50
CA VAL A 346 -20.18 9.92 -4.25
C VAL A 346 -20.03 10.41 -5.67
N ILE A 347 -19.30 9.68 -6.50
CA ILE A 347 -19.38 9.82 -7.94
C ILE A 347 -20.85 9.54 -8.28
N LYS A 348 -21.62 10.61 -8.46
CA LYS A 348 -23.01 10.50 -8.87
C LYS A 348 -22.97 9.93 -10.28
N LEU A 349 -23.75 8.88 -10.53
CA LEU A 349 -23.91 8.26 -11.86
C LEU A 349 -24.32 9.24 -12.98
N GLY A 350 -24.58 10.52 -12.68
CA GLY A 350 -24.87 11.57 -13.65
C GLY A 350 -23.64 12.18 -14.33
N ASP A 351 -22.42 11.95 -13.81
CA ASP A 351 -21.20 12.61 -14.32
C ASP A 351 -20.44 11.77 -15.36
N LEU A 352 -20.98 10.61 -15.75
CA LEU A 352 -20.56 9.83 -16.91
C LEU A 352 -21.61 9.97 -18.02
N LYS A 353 -21.52 11.05 -18.79
CA LYS A 353 -22.20 11.19 -20.09
C LYS A 353 -21.18 11.41 -21.19
#